data_AF-A0A0M9E1D5-F1
#
_entry.id   AF-A0A0M9E1D5-F1
#
_cell.length_a   1.000
_cell.length_b   1.000
_cell.length_c   1.000
_cell.angle_alpha   90.00
_cell.angle_beta   90.00
_cell.angle_gamma   90.00
#
_symmetry.space_group_name_H-M   'P 1'
#
loop_
_entity.id
_entity.type
_entity.pdbx_description
1 polymer ?
#
loop_
_entity_poly.entity_id
_entity_poly.type
_entity_poly.pdbx_seq_one_letter_code
_entity_poly.pdbx_strand_id
1 'polypeptide(L)'
;MDIQKQTERVEKESMAIKRVMMEMEKVIVGQKSQMEKLLIGLLCEGHILMEGLPGLAKTTAVKTLAATLSTSFQRIQFTPDLLPADILGTQIFRPDTRAFEIRKGPIFNNIILADEINRAPAKVQSALLEAMQEQQITIGEETFKLQSPFMVLATQNPIEQEGTYPLPEAQTDRFMLKLKVGYPSESEEKEIMQRVYQGVTEDVCSKIDIDDINRAKSVVNDIHMEEKILDYIITIIQATRNPDDYKLDLSHLISFGASPRASIWLGKAAKAHAFLNSRGYVTPQDVKYLAPDVLRHRIILSYEAEAEGVTTDDVIANVLERIEVP
;
A
#
# COMPACT_ATOMS: atom_id res chain seq x y z
N MET A 1 8.99 19.41 -22.59
CA MET A 1 7.58 19.18 -22.20
C MET A 1 7.13 20.40 -21.42
N ASP A 2 6.00 21.01 -21.77
CA ASP A 2 5.53 22.23 -21.11
C ASP A 2 4.95 21.86 -19.72
N ILE A 3 5.70 22.16 -18.66
CA ILE A 3 5.32 21.84 -17.26
C ILE A 3 3.98 22.49 -16.90
N GLN A 4 3.66 23.63 -17.50
CA GLN A 4 2.43 24.35 -17.25
C GLN A 4 1.22 23.57 -17.79
N LYS A 5 1.31 23.07 -19.03
CA LYS A 5 0.28 22.20 -19.63
C LYS A 5 0.10 20.88 -18.86
N GLN A 6 1.19 20.33 -18.35
CA GLN A 6 1.12 19.13 -17.50
C GLN A 6 0.41 19.44 -16.19
N THR A 7 0.69 20.58 -15.56
CA THR A 7 0.05 20.99 -14.31
C THR A 7 -1.45 21.22 -14.50
N GLU A 8 -1.87 21.88 -15.59
CA GLU A 8 -3.30 22.04 -15.92
C GLU A 8 -4.02 20.69 -16.11
N ARG A 9 -3.37 19.72 -16.78
CA ARG A 9 -3.91 18.37 -16.95
C ARG A 9 -4.02 17.64 -15.61
N VAL A 10 -3.01 17.76 -14.75
CA VAL A 10 -3.01 17.22 -13.39
C VAL A 10 -4.13 17.83 -12.56
N GLU A 11 -4.29 19.15 -12.57
CA GLU A 11 -5.35 19.84 -11.84
C GLU A 11 -6.73 19.30 -12.20
N LYS A 12 -7.03 19.18 -13.51
CA LYS A 12 -8.30 18.67 -14.00
C LYS A 12 -8.59 17.24 -13.53
N GLU A 13 -7.67 16.31 -13.76
CA GLU A 13 -7.88 14.89 -13.43
C GLU A 13 -7.78 14.64 -11.92
N SER A 14 -7.02 15.45 -11.17
CA SER A 14 -6.94 15.36 -9.71
C SER A 14 -8.25 15.70 -9.01
N MET A 15 -9.16 16.45 -9.66
CA MET A 15 -10.47 16.78 -9.07
C MET A 15 -11.29 15.54 -8.74
N ALA A 16 -11.22 14.50 -9.58
CA ALA A 16 -11.89 13.23 -9.30
C ALA A 16 -11.34 12.62 -8.00
N ILE A 17 -10.03 12.44 -7.90
CA ILE A 17 -9.40 11.82 -6.72
C ILE A 17 -9.60 12.68 -5.45
N LYS A 18 -9.61 14.01 -5.56
CA LYS A 18 -9.95 14.89 -4.43
C LYS A 18 -11.38 14.70 -3.93
N ARG A 19 -12.34 14.35 -4.81
CA ARG A 19 -13.71 14.00 -4.37
C ARG A 19 -13.72 12.73 -3.55
N VAL A 20 -12.97 11.70 -3.96
CA VAL A 20 -12.81 10.49 -3.13
C VAL A 20 -12.26 10.86 -1.76
N MET A 21 -11.21 11.68 -1.70
CA MET A 21 -10.64 12.12 -0.43
C MET A 21 -11.68 12.80 0.48
N MET A 22 -12.48 13.73 -0.07
CA MET A 22 -13.55 14.40 0.68
C MET A 22 -14.65 13.44 1.15
N GLU A 23 -15.02 12.45 0.34
CA GLU A 23 -15.98 11.41 0.76
C GLU A 23 -15.40 10.45 1.81
N MET A 24 -14.07 10.27 1.86
CA MET A 24 -13.44 9.48 2.90
C MET A 24 -13.38 10.23 4.24
N GLU A 25 -13.09 11.54 4.22
CA GLU A 25 -13.04 12.42 5.41
C GLU A 25 -14.40 12.54 6.15
N LYS A 26 -15.49 12.31 5.43
CA LYS A 26 -16.86 12.17 5.98
C LYS A 26 -17.03 11.01 6.95
N VAL A 27 -16.35 9.90 6.68
CA VAL A 27 -16.48 8.67 7.49
C VAL A 27 -15.31 8.52 8.45
N ILE A 28 -14.10 8.89 8.03
CA ILE A 28 -12.85 8.66 8.76
C ILE A 28 -12.44 9.96 9.45
N VAL A 29 -12.28 9.88 10.77
CA VAL A 29 -11.82 10.99 11.61
C VAL A 29 -10.32 10.87 11.83
N GLY A 30 -9.60 11.97 11.62
CA GLY A 30 -8.15 11.94 11.64
C GLY A 30 -7.60 11.08 10.51
N GLN A 31 -6.30 10.84 10.46
CA GLN A 31 -5.69 9.91 9.48
C GLN A 31 -5.67 10.39 8.01
N LYS A 32 -5.68 11.71 7.77
CA LYS A 32 -5.54 12.28 6.42
C LYS A 32 -4.35 11.70 5.65
N SER A 33 -3.20 11.60 6.31
CA SER A 33 -1.98 11.03 5.72
C SER A 33 -2.13 9.55 5.34
N GLN A 34 -2.95 8.77 6.05
CA GLN A 34 -3.20 7.38 5.69
C GLN A 34 -4.12 7.28 4.48
N MET A 35 -5.18 8.09 4.44
CA MET A 35 -6.08 8.16 3.29
C MET A 35 -5.32 8.56 2.02
N GLU A 36 -4.44 9.57 2.11
CA GLU A 36 -3.55 9.96 1.01
C GLU A 36 -2.68 8.79 0.52
N LYS A 37 -2.08 8.01 1.43
CA LYS A 37 -1.24 6.85 1.08
C LYS A 37 -2.04 5.71 0.47
N LEU A 38 -3.30 5.50 0.88
CA LEU A 38 -4.21 4.56 0.23
C LEU A 38 -4.49 4.97 -1.23
N LEU A 39 -4.76 6.26 -1.47
CA LEU A 39 -4.95 6.79 -2.81
C LEU A 39 -3.68 6.71 -3.67
N ILE A 40 -2.50 6.94 -3.09
CA ILE A 40 -1.22 6.73 -3.76
C ILE A 40 -1.07 5.26 -4.19
N GLY A 41 -1.38 4.30 -3.30
CA GLY A 41 -1.35 2.88 -3.68
C GLY A 41 -2.30 2.55 -4.83
N LEU A 42 -3.52 3.09 -4.82
CA LEU A 42 -4.48 2.92 -5.91
C LEU A 42 -3.97 3.48 -7.25
N LEU A 43 -3.39 4.68 -7.23
CA LEU A 43 -2.85 5.37 -8.41
C LEU A 43 -1.57 4.71 -8.96
N CYS A 44 -0.80 4.05 -8.10
CA CYS A 44 0.43 3.35 -8.49
C CYS A 44 0.23 1.87 -8.79
N GLU A 45 -0.99 1.33 -8.65
CA GLU A 45 -1.29 -0.11 -8.69
C GLU A 45 -0.42 -0.90 -7.70
N GLY A 46 -0.17 -0.29 -6.54
CA GLY A 46 0.64 -0.85 -5.47
C GLY A 46 -0.22 -1.45 -4.38
N HIS A 47 0.25 -2.57 -3.83
CA HIS A 47 -0.35 -3.19 -2.65
C HIS A 47 0.20 -2.56 -1.37
N ILE A 48 -0.62 -2.47 -0.32
CA ILE A 48 -0.23 -1.83 0.95
C ILE A 48 -0.36 -2.83 2.09
N LEU A 49 0.64 -2.83 2.97
CA LEU A 49 0.66 -3.55 4.23
C LEU A 49 0.38 -2.56 5.37
N MET A 50 -0.70 -2.75 6.12
CA MET A 50 -1.09 -1.91 7.26
C MET A 50 -0.81 -2.65 8.56
N GLU A 51 0.23 -2.20 9.28
CA GLU A 51 0.58 -2.70 10.59
C GLU A 51 -0.04 -1.81 11.66
N GLY A 52 -0.71 -2.39 12.65
CA GLY A 52 -1.25 -1.64 13.77
C GLY A 52 -2.12 -2.49 14.67
N LEU A 53 -2.56 -1.93 15.78
CA LEU A 53 -3.41 -2.65 16.72
C LEU A 53 -4.85 -2.81 16.18
N PRO A 54 -5.61 -3.79 16.71
CA PRO A 54 -7.03 -3.91 16.44
C PRO A 54 -7.78 -2.63 16.83
N GLY A 55 -8.87 -2.32 16.11
CA GLY A 55 -9.73 -1.18 16.43
C GLY A 55 -9.27 0.18 15.88
N LEU A 56 -8.12 0.28 15.22
CA LEU A 56 -7.61 1.54 14.65
C LEU A 56 -8.23 1.92 13.29
N ALA A 57 -9.52 1.62 13.08
CA ALA A 57 -10.29 1.94 11.87
C ALA A 57 -9.68 1.50 10.51
N LYS A 58 -8.65 0.64 10.47
CA LYS A 58 -8.01 0.13 9.24
C LYS A 58 -9.02 -0.47 8.26
N THR A 59 -9.85 -1.39 8.76
CA THR A 59 -10.90 -2.04 7.97
C THR A 59 -11.94 -1.03 7.47
N THR A 60 -12.27 -0.02 8.29
CA THR A 60 -13.18 1.06 7.91
C THR A 60 -12.58 1.89 6.78
N ALA A 61 -11.30 2.28 6.88
CA ALA A 61 -10.64 3.08 5.88
C ALA A 61 -10.64 2.43 4.49
N VAL A 62 -10.34 1.13 4.45
CA VAL A 62 -10.36 0.35 3.21
C VAL A 62 -11.77 0.19 2.65
N LYS A 63 -12.76 -0.10 3.50
CA LYS A 63 -14.17 -0.22 3.08
C LYS A 63 -14.70 1.10 2.54
N THR A 64 -14.40 2.21 3.20
CA THR A 64 -14.80 3.56 2.76
C THR A 64 -14.18 3.88 1.41
N LEU A 65 -12.86 3.65 1.23
CA LEU A 65 -12.22 3.82 -0.07
C LEU A 65 -12.94 2.99 -1.13
N ALA A 66 -13.16 1.70 -0.90
CA ALA A 66 -13.82 0.85 -1.89
C ALA A 66 -15.26 1.31 -2.19
N ALA A 67 -15.98 1.86 -1.21
CA ALA A 67 -17.33 2.41 -1.39
C ALA A 67 -17.34 3.69 -2.26
N THR A 68 -16.25 4.48 -2.25
CA THR A 68 -16.10 5.67 -3.12
C THR A 68 -15.77 5.33 -4.58
N LEU A 69 -15.53 4.06 -4.90
CA LEU A 69 -15.12 3.62 -6.24
C LEU A 69 -16.19 2.70 -6.84
N SER A 70 -16.42 2.79 -8.15
CA SER A 70 -17.26 1.85 -8.91
C SER A 70 -16.55 0.50 -9.12
N THR A 71 -16.08 -0.12 -8.04
CA THR A 71 -15.25 -1.35 -8.05
C THR A 71 -15.84 -2.43 -7.15
N SER A 72 -15.49 -3.69 -7.39
CA SER A 72 -15.84 -4.78 -6.47
C SER A 72 -14.89 -4.82 -5.26
N PHE A 73 -15.46 -5.13 -4.09
CA PHE A 73 -14.74 -5.20 -2.82
C PHE A 73 -14.94 -6.55 -2.17
N GLN A 74 -13.87 -7.13 -1.66
CA GLN A 74 -13.95 -8.36 -0.88
C GLN A 74 -13.01 -8.32 0.31
N ARG A 75 -13.55 -8.62 1.49
CA ARG A 75 -12.77 -8.88 2.71
C ARG A 75 -12.50 -10.37 2.82
N ILE A 76 -11.24 -10.72 3.02
CA ILE A 76 -10.78 -12.08 3.30
C ILE A 76 -10.15 -12.03 4.70
N GLN A 77 -10.74 -12.76 5.63
CA GLN A 77 -10.17 -12.96 6.95
C GLN A 77 -9.17 -14.10 6.86
N PHE A 78 -7.91 -13.85 7.21
CA PHE A 78 -6.90 -14.90 7.22
C PHE A 78 -6.99 -15.66 8.53
N THR A 79 -7.07 -16.98 8.42
CA THR A 79 -7.18 -17.91 9.55
C THR A 79 -6.22 -19.08 9.36
N PRO A 80 -5.83 -19.79 10.44
CA PRO A 80 -4.86 -20.89 10.35
C PRO A 80 -5.30 -22.07 9.47
N ASP A 81 -6.61 -22.23 9.27
CA ASP A 81 -7.26 -23.29 8.49
C ASP A 81 -7.52 -22.92 7.03
N LEU A 82 -7.28 -21.66 6.64
CA LEU A 82 -7.53 -21.18 5.28
C LEU A 82 -6.65 -21.94 4.29
N LEU A 83 -7.21 -22.33 3.15
CA LEU A 83 -6.47 -22.98 2.07
C LEU A 83 -6.20 -22.01 0.92
N PRO A 84 -5.13 -22.22 0.12
CA PRO A 84 -4.89 -21.42 -1.09
C PRO A 84 -6.09 -21.41 -2.05
N ALA A 85 -6.80 -22.53 -2.16
CA ALA A 85 -7.99 -22.67 -2.99
C ALA A 85 -9.16 -21.78 -2.54
N ASP A 86 -9.25 -21.43 -1.25
CA ASP A 86 -10.29 -20.54 -0.73
C ASP A 86 -10.06 -19.09 -1.16
N ILE A 87 -8.83 -18.72 -1.53
CA ILE A 87 -8.46 -17.40 -2.03
C ILE A 87 -8.48 -17.37 -3.55
N LEU A 88 -7.81 -18.32 -4.18
CA LEU A 88 -7.62 -18.38 -5.63
C LEU A 88 -8.88 -18.86 -6.35
N GLY A 89 -9.60 -19.81 -5.76
CA GLY A 89 -10.69 -20.54 -6.39
C GLY A 89 -10.35 -22.02 -6.58
N THR A 90 -11.36 -22.79 -6.98
CA THR A 90 -11.24 -24.26 -7.11
C THR A 90 -12.09 -24.78 -8.26
N GLN A 91 -11.76 -25.97 -8.74
CA GLN A 91 -12.61 -26.72 -9.68
C GLN A 91 -13.63 -27.55 -8.90
N ILE A 92 -14.90 -27.29 -9.13
CA ILE A 92 -16.01 -28.05 -8.55
C ILE A 92 -16.56 -29.02 -9.60
N PHE A 93 -16.68 -30.30 -9.24
CA PHE A 93 -17.35 -31.27 -10.09
C PHE A 93 -18.86 -31.09 -9.97
N ARG A 94 -19.54 -30.80 -11.09
CA ARG A 94 -21.00 -30.80 -11.17
C ARG A 94 -21.51 -32.17 -11.61
N PRO A 95 -22.21 -32.92 -10.74
CA PRO A 95 -22.75 -34.23 -11.10
C PRO A 95 -23.75 -34.17 -12.25
N ASP A 96 -24.52 -33.08 -12.34
CA ASP A 96 -25.58 -32.88 -13.33
C ASP A 96 -25.02 -32.83 -14.76
N THR A 97 -23.90 -32.14 -14.95
CA THR A 97 -23.23 -31.99 -16.25
C THR A 97 -22.08 -32.97 -16.44
N ARG A 98 -21.72 -33.72 -15.39
CA ARG A 98 -20.51 -34.57 -15.30
C ARG A 98 -19.24 -33.85 -15.74
N ALA A 99 -19.17 -32.55 -15.45
CA ALA A 99 -18.07 -31.68 -15.85
C ALA A 99 -17.50 -30.94 -14.64
N PHE A 100 -16.22 -30.56 -14.74
CA PHE A 100 -15.59 -29.65 -13.79
C PHE A 100 -15.89 -28.20 -14.18
N GLU A 101 -16.42 -27.42 -13.26
CA GLU A 101 -16.62 -25.97 -13.41
C GLU A 101 -15.66 -25.22 -12.49
N ILE A 102 -15.12 -24.12 -12.99
CA ILE A 102 -14.22 -23.27 -12.20
C ILE A 102 -15.04 -22.31 -11.35
N ARG A 103 -14.87 -22.40 -10.04
CA ARG A 103 -15.39 -21.44 -9.08
C ARG A 103 -14.29 -20.45 -8.72
N LYS A 104 -14.40 -19.23 -9.24
CA LYS A 104 -13.48 -18.11 -8.95
C LYS A 104 -13.50 -17.76 -7.47
N GLY A 105 -12.32 -17.59 -6.89
CA GLY A 105 -12.14 -17.17 -5.51
C GLY A 105 -12.36 -15.67 -5.27
N PRO A 106 -12.32 -15.23 -4.00
CA PRO A 106 -12.48 -13.83 -3.61
C PRO A 106 -11.44 -12.88 -4.21
N ILE A 107 -10.26 -13.38 -4.59
CA ILE A 107 -9.16 -12.58 -5.18
C ILE A 107 -9.51 -11.92 -6.53
N PHE A 108 -10.55 -12.38 -7.22
CA PHE A 108 -10.98 -11.81 -8.50
C PHE A 108 -11.71 -10.46 -8.37
N ASN A 109 -11.84 -9.92 -7.15
CA ASN A 109 -12.38 -8.58 -6.93
C ASN A 109 -11.29 -7.51 -7.11
N ASN A 110 -11.70 -6.28 -7.40
CA ASN A 110 -10.79 -5.16 -7.63
C ASN A 110 -10.01 -4.76 -6.36
N ILE A 111 -10.72 -4.61 -5.25
CA ILE A 111 -10.14 -4.20 -3.97
C ILE A 111 -10.29 -5.35 -2.97
N ILE A 112 -9.15 -5.86 -2.48
CA ILE A 112 -9.08 -6.96 -1.52
C ILE A 112 -8.55 -6.45 -0.20
N LEU A 113 -9.32 -6.64 0.87
CA LEU A 113 -8.84 -6.49 2.24
C LEU A 113 -8.43 -7.87 2.78
N ALA A 114 -7.13 -8.12 2.89
CA ALA A 114 -6.55 -9.32 3.49
C ALA A 114 -6.28 -9.07 4.97
N ASP A 115 -7.28 -9.35 5.81
CA ASP A 115 -7.22 -9.05 7.24
C ASP A 115 -6.41 -10.11 8.00
N GLU A 116 -5.47 -9.68 8.83
CA GLU A 116 -4.60 -10.52 9.67
C GLU A 116 -3.81 -11.55 8.86
N ILE A 117 -3.14 -11.11 7.79
CA ILE A 117 -2.40 -11.98 6.86
C ILE A 117 -1.37 -12.88 7.56
N ASN A 118 -0.86 -12.45 8.71
CA ASN A 118 0.05 -13.21 9.56
C ASN A 118 -0.60 -14.39 10.30
N ARG A 119 -1.92 -14.60 10.24
CA ARG A 119 -2.59 -15.76 10.87
C ARG A 119 -2.70 -16.98 9.96
N ALA A 120 -2.53 -16.82 8.65
CA ALA A 120 -2.58 -17.95 7.72
C ALA A 120 -1.20 -18.58 7.51
N PRO A 121 -1.14 -19.88 7.16
CA PRO A 121 0.11 -20.55 6.83
C PRO A 121 0.84 -19.90 5.64
N ALA A 122 2.16 -20.05 5.59
CA ALA A 122 3.02 -19.48 4.54
C ALA A 122 2.60 -19.85 3.10
N LYS A 123 1.97 -21.03 2.89
CA LYS A 123 1.44 -21.44 1.58
C LYS A 123 0.29 -20.55 1.10
N VAL A 124 -0.58 -20.12 2.01
CA VAL A 124 -1.72 -19.24 1.72
C VAL A 124 -1.23 -17.82 1.44
N GLN A 125 -0.29 -17.34 2.27
CA GLN A 125 0.39 -16.06 2.05
C GLN A 125 1.05 -16.03 0.67
N SER A 126 1.80 -17.07 0.33
CA SER A 126 2.48 -17.19 -0.98
C SER A 126 1.51 -17.15 -2.15
N ALA A 127 0.37 -17.85 -2.06
CA ALA A 127 -0.67 -17.83 -3.09
C ALA A 127 -1.25 -16.43 -3.35
N LEU A 128 -1.52 -15.66 -2.28
CA LEU A 128 -1.97 -14.27 -2.42
C LEU A 128 -0.88 -13.40 -3.07
N LEU A 129 0.37 -13.55 -2.63
CA LEU A 129 1.50 -12.75 -3.12
C LEU A 129 1.88 -13.06 -4.57
N GLU A 130 1.69 -14.30 -5.01
CA GLU A 130 1.84 -14.70 -6.40
C GLU A 130 0.78 -14.00 -7.27
N ALA A 131 -0.49 -14.02 -6.86
CA ALA A 131 -1.55 -13.30 -7.54
C ALA A 131 -1.28 -11.78 -7.63
N MET A 132 -0.72 -11.20 -6.56
CA MET A 132 -0.27 -9.79 -6.55
C MET A 132 0.82 -9.51 -7.57
N GLN A 133 1.79 -10.40 -7.71
CA GLN A 133 2.95 -10.19 -8.57
C GLN A 133 2.67 -10.47 -10.04
N GLU A 134 1.94 -11.55 -10.33
CA GLU A 134 1.68 -12.01 -11.69
C GLU A 134 0.42 -11.38 -12.30
N GLN A 135 -0.47 -10.81 -11.47
CA GLN A 135 -1.76 -10.26 -11.88
C GLN A 135 -2.64 -11.25 -12.67
N GLN A 136 -2.38 -12.54 -12.50
CA GLN A 136 -3.11 -13.64 -13.10
C GLN A 136 -3.06 -14.86 -12.18
N ILE A 137 -4.03 -15.75 -12.34
CA ILE A 137 -4.17 -16.95 -11.51
C ILE A 137 -4.53 -18.11 -12.42
N THR A 138 -3.87 -19.25 -12.23
CA THR A 138 -4.18 -20.49 -12.94
C THR A 138 -4.98 -21.41 -12.02
N ILE A 139 -6.15 -21.86 -12.48
CA ILE A 139 -7.01 -22.80 -11.76
C ILE A 139 -7.20 -24.03 -12.66
N GLY A 140 -6.62 -25.16 -12.25
CA GLY A 140 -6.52 -26.33 -13.13
C GLY A 140 -5.63 -26.03 -14.33
N GLU A 141 -6.20 -26.04 -15.53
CA GLU A 141 -5.48 -25.76 -16.79
C GLU A 141 -5.77 -24.36 -17.35
N GLU A 142 -6.70 -23.60 -16.76
CA GLU A 142 -7.12 -22.29 -17.25
C GLU A 142 -6.48 -21.14 -16.46
N THR A 143 -5.88 -20.19 -17.17
CA THR A 143 -5.30 -18.97 -16.59
C THR A 143 -6.26 -17.79 -16.75
N PHE A 144 -6.54 -17.10 -15.65
CA PHE A 144 -7.41 -15.94 -15.58
C PHE A 144 -6.63 -14.70 -15.19
N LYS A 145 -6.79 -13.62 -15.95
CA LYS A 145 -6.25 -12.31 -15.58
C LYS A 145 -7.14 -11.63 -14.55
N LEU A 146 -6.50 -10.94 -13.60
CA LEU A 146 -7.20 -10.11 -12.62
C LEU A 146 -7.69 -8.81 -13.28
N GLN A 147 -8.82 -8.29 -12.82
CA GLN A 147 -9.42 -7.08 -13.37
C GLN A 147 -8.73 -5.84 -12.82
N SER A 148 -8.33 -4.90 -13.68
CA SER A 148 -7.81 -3.60 -13.25
C SER A 148 -8.95 -2.62 -12.92
N PRO A 149 -8.85 -1.80 -11.85
CA PRO A 149 -7.77 -1.77 -10.86
C PRO A 149 -7.77 -3.03 -9.97
N PHE A 150 -6.59 -3.55 -9.67
CA PHE A 150 -6.40 -4.62 -8.70
C PHE A 150 -5.49 -4.14 -7.57
N MET A 151 -6.01 -4.11 -6.35
CA MET A 151 -5.30 -3.63 -5.16
C MET A 151 -5.55 -4.57 -3.98
N VAL A 152 -4.48 -4.88 -3.26
CA VAL A 152 -4.53 -5.70 -2.04
C VAL A 152 -4.05 -4.85 -0.89
N LEU A 153 -4.88 -4.77 0.13
CA LEU A 153 -4.65 -4.07 1.38
C LEU A 153 -4.57 -5.15 2.47
N ALA A 154 -3.36 -5.48 2.89
CA ALA A 154 -3.14 -6.50 3.90
C ALA A 154 -2.99 -5.86 5.28
N THR A 155 -3.58 -6.43 6.32
CA THR A 155 -3.38 -5.96 7.70
C THR A 155 -2.58 -6.98 8.50
N GLN A 156 -1.75 -6.49 9.41
CA GLN A 156 -1.03 -7.30 10.39
C GLN A 156 -1.21 -6.72 11.79
N ASN A 157 -1.33 -7.61 12.77
CA ASN A 157 -1.34 -7.27 14.18
C ASN A 157 0.04 -7.62 14.79
N PRO A 158 0.81 -6.63 15.29
CA PRO A 158 2.17 -6.86 15.78
C PRO A 158 2.24 -7.58 17.13
N ILE A 159 1.16 -7.63 17.93
CA ILE A 159 1.18 -8.14 19.31
C ILE A 159 0.77 -9.62 19.41
N GLU A 160 0.20 -10.21 18.35
CA GLU A 160 -0.40 -11.53 18.43
C GLU A 160 0.66 -12.65 18.44
N GLN A 161 0.88 -13.25 19.62
CA GLN A 161 1.96 -14.21 19.88
C GLN A 161 1.60 -15.68 19.58
N GLU A 162 0.31 -16.03 19.53
CA GLU A 162 -0.12 -17.41 19.29
C GLU A 162 -0.61 -17.61 17.84
N GLY A 163 -0.06 -18.62 17.16
CA GLY A 163 -0.54 -19.04 15.84
C GLY A 163 -0.25 -18.05 14.70
N THR A 164 0.72 -17.15 14.88
CA THR A 164 1.14 -16.21 13.84
C THR A 164 2.35 -16.71 13.06
N TYR A 165 2.29 -16.53 11.75
CA TYR A 165 3.32 -16.79 10.77
C TYR A 165 3.78 -15.43 10.21
N PRO A 166 4.91 -14.88 10.69
CA PRO A 166 5.41 -13.61 10.18
C PRO A 166 5.68 -13.76 8.68
N LEU A 167 5.39 -12.69 7.94
CA LEU A 167 5.74 -12.63 6.52
C LEU A 167 7.26 -12.47 6.40
N PRO A 168 7.95 -13.40 5.70
CA PRO A 168 9.36 -13.24 5.38
C PRO A 168 9.63 -11.92 4.64
N GLU A 169 10.85 -11.42 4.75
CA GLU A 169 11.26 -10.12 4.20
C GLU A 169 11.14 -10.07 2.68
N ALA A 170 11.44 -11.20 2.02
CA ALA A 170 11.23 -11.37 0.58
C ALA A 170 9.74 -11.27 0.17
N GLN A 171 8.83 -11.54 1.10
CA GLN A 171 7.39 -11.42 0.88
C GLN A 171 6.90 -10.00 1.16
N THR A 172 7.39 -9.36 2.22
CA THR A 172 7.06 -7.96 2.51
C THR A 172 7.54 -7.02 1.41
N ASP A 173 8.68 -7.28 0.77
CA ASP A 173 9.21 -6.45 -0.33
C ASP A 173 8.26 -6.34 -1.54
N ARG A 174 7.29 -7.26 -1.68
CA ARG A 174 6.25 -7.20 -2.72
C ARG A 174 5.20 -6.12 -2.47
N PHE A 175 5.04 -5.64 -1.24
CA PHE A 175 4.15 -4.52 -0.93
C PHE A 175 4.83 -3.19 -1.26
N MET A 176 4.11 -2.29 -1.93
CA MET A 176 4.62 -0.96 -2.25
C MET A 176 4.93 -0.16 -0.97
N LEU A 177 3.96 -0.10 -0.06
CA LEU A 177 4.03 0.66 1.20
C LEU A 177 3.75 -0.26 2.40
N LYS A 178 4.48 -0.04 3.51
CA LYS A 178 4.11 -0.53 4.84
C LYS A 178 3.72 0.66 5.70
N LEU A 179 2.44 0.78 6.06
CA LEU A 179 1.90 1.84 6.89
C LEU A 179 1.81 1.40 8.35
N LYS A 180 2.39 2.19 9.25
CA LYS A 180 2.18 2.04 10.70
C LYS A 180 0.98 2.89 11.12
N VAL A 181 -0.03 2.25 11.69
CA VAL A 181 -1.25 2.88 12.18
C VAL A 181 -1.16 2.97 13.69
N GLY A 182 -1.05 4.19 14.21
CA GLY A 182 -1.06 4.49 15.65
C GLY A 182 -2.45 4.84 16.17
N TYR A 183 -2.54 5.06 17.48
CA TYR A 183 -3.75 5.59 18.10
C TYR A 183 -4.08 6.99 17.59
N PRO A 184 -5.38 7.33 17.46
CA PRO A 184 -5.80 8.70 17.17
C PRO A 184 -5.38 9.64 18.32
N SER A 185 -5.26 10.92 18.01
CA SER A 185 -5.13 11.98 19.03
C SER A 185 -6.39 12.09 19.88
N GLU A 186 -6.28 12.68 21.07
CA GLU A 186 -7.42 12.89 21.98
C GLU A 186 -8.59 13.62 21.31
N SER A 187 -8.29 14.61 20.44
CA SER A 187 -9.29 15.34 19.68
C SER A 187 -9.99 14.47 18.63
N GLU A 188 -9.23 13.64 17.92
CA GLU A 188 -9.77 12.73 16.91
C GLU A 188 -10.61 11.63 17.59
N GLU A 189 -10.13 11.07 18.71
CA GLU A 189 -10.85 10.05 19.46
C GLU A 189 -12.17 10.57 20.02
N LYS A 190 -12.18 11.79 20.55
CA LYS A 190 -13.41 12.46 21.00
C LYS A 190 -14.42 12.65 19.87
N GLU A 191 -13.96 13.04 18.68
CA GLU A 191 -14.82 13.19 17.52
C GLU A 191 -15.36 11.83 17.03
N ILE A 192 -14.54 10.77 17.05
CA ILE A 192 -14.99 9.40 16.76
C ILE A 192 -16.12 9.01 17.72
N MET A 193 -15.94 9.23 19.03
CA MET A 193 -16.97 8.94 20.03
C MET A 193 -18.28 9.71 19.76
N GLN A 194 -18.17 11.00 19.42
CA GLN A 194 -19.32 11.84 19.13
C GLN A 194 -20.10 11.35 17.89
N ARG A 195 -19.41 11.02 16.79
CA ARG A 195 -20.06 10.51 15.56
C ARG A 195 -20.78 9.18 15.82
N VAL A 196 -20.15 8.26 16.56
CA VAL A 196 -20.75 6.97 16.93
C VAL A 196 -22.00 7.15 17.79
N TYR A 197 -21.96 8.05 18.80
CA TYR A 197 -23.13 8.30 19.67
C TYR A 197 -24.27 9.02 18.97
N GLN A 198 -23.99 9.84 17.97
CA GLN A 198 -25.01 10.52 17.16
C GLN A 198 -25.67 9.56 16.15
N GLY A 199 -25.16 8.34 15.98
CA GLY A 199 -25.67 7.37 15.01
C GLY A 199 -25.48 7.83 13.56
N VAL A 200 -24.53 8.74 13.32
CA VAL A 200 -24.25 9.28 12.00
C VAL A 200 -23.66 8.15 11.14
N THR A 201 -24.47 7.67 10.22
CA THR A 201 -24.02 6.81 9.11
C THR A 201 -23.89 7.72 7.91
N GLU A 202 -22.69 8.30 7.71
CA GLU A 202 -22.44 9.06 6.49
C GLU A 202 -22.32 8.06 5.34
N ASP A 203 -23.38 7.95 4.54
CA ASP A 203 -23.34 7.19 3.30
C ASP A 203 -22.41 7.88 2.31
N VAL A 204 -21.45 7.12 1.80
CA VAL A 204 -20.57 7.56 0.71
C VAL A 204 -21.42 7.67 -0.56
N CYS A 205 -21.71 8.90 -0.99
CA CYS A 205 -22.65 9.15 -2.08
C CYS A 205 -21.98 9.16 -3.46
N SER A 206 -20.69 9.51 -3.54
CA SER A 206 -20.00 9.66 -4.83
C SER A 206 -19.16 8.44 -5.13
N LYS A 207 -19.56 7.72 -6.20
CA LYS A 207 -18.72 6.70 -6.81
C LYS A 207 -17.98 7.28 -8.00
N ILE A 208 -16.68 7.05 -8.04
CA ILE A 208 -15.83 7.39 -9.18
C ILE A 208 -15.69 6.17 -10.08
N ASP A 209 -15.84 6.39 -11.38
CA ASP A 209 -15.77 5.32 -12.35
C ASP A 209 -14.33 4.85 -12.57
N ILE A 210 -14.19 3.59 -12.99
CA ILE A 210 -12.88 2.97 -13.27
C ILE A 210 -12.12 3.76 -14.36
N ASP A 211 -12.83 4.35 -15.31
CA ASP A 211 -12.23 5.17 -16.37
C ASP A 211 -11.59 6.46 -15.84
N ASP A 212 -12.17 7.09 -14.82
CA ASP A 212 -11.55 8.24 -14.13
C ASP A 212 -10.26 7.83 -13.43
N ILE A 213 -10.26 6.66 -12.76
CA ILE A 213 -9.06 6.12 -12.11
C ILE A 213 -7.97 5.85 -13.16
N ASN A 214 -8.32 5.24 -14.29
CA ASN A 214 -7.38 4.94 -15.36
C ASN A 214 -6.80 6.22 -16.00
N ARG A 215 -7.61 7.26 -16.19
CA ARG A 215 -7.13 8.58 -16.62
C ARG A 215 -6.16 9.18 -15.61
N ALA A 216 -6.51 9.17 -14.32
CA ALA A 216 -5.64 9.68 -13.26
C ALA A 216 -4.28 8.92 -13.23
N LYS A 217 -4.30 7.59 -13.32
CA LYS A 217 -3.09 6.75 -13.41
C LYS A 217 -2.20 7.14 -14.60
N SER A 218 -2.80 7.33 -15.78
CA SER A 218 -2.06 7.78 -16.96
C SER A 218 -1.38 9.12 -16.73
N VAL A 219 -2.07 10.07 -16.10
CA VAL A 219 -1.49 11.38 -15.79
C VAL A 219 -0.36 11.27 -14.75
N VAL A 220 -0.52 10.44 -13.72
CA VAL A 220 0.53 10.18 -12.72
C VAL A 220 1.81 9.67 -13.38
N ASN A 221 1.70 8.77 -14.36
CA ASN A 221 2.86 8.26 -15.09
C ASN A 221 3.56 9.37 -15.91
N ASP A 222 2.79 10.29 -16.47
CA ASP A 222 3.27 11.41 -17.30
C ASP A 222 3.91 12.56 -16.48
N ILE A 223 3.75 12.58 -15.16
CA ILE A 223 4.36 13.61 -14.29
C ILE A 223 5.89 13.64 -14.47
N HIS A 224 6.41 14.86 -14.59
CA HIS A 224 7.82 15.08 -14.80
C HIS A 224 8.63 14.83 -13.52
N MET A 225 9.74 14.12 -13.66
CA MET A 225 10.74 13.93 -12.62
C MET A 225 12.09 14.27 -13.22
N GLU A 226 12.77 15.24 -12.62
CA GLU A 226 14.10 15.65 -13.06
C GLU A 226 15.15 14.57 -12.75
N GLU A 227 16.21 14.51 -13.56
CA GLU A 227 17.31 13.55 -13.40
C GLU A 227 17.94 13.63 -12.01
N LYS A 228 18.12 14.84 -11.47
CA LYS A 228 18.63 15.03 -10.12
C LYS A 228 17.78 14.38 -9.02
N ILE A 229 16.45 14.31 -9.21
CA ILE A 229 15.55 13.64 -8.25
C ILE A 229 15.67 12.13 -8.39
N LEU A 230 15.87 11.60 -9.60
CA LEU A 230 16.18 10.19 -9.81
C LEU A 230 17.49 9.82 -9.12
N ASP A 231 18.53 10.63 -9.30
CA ASP A 231 19.84 10.45 -8.65
C ASP A 231 19.71 10.52 -7.12
N TYR A 232 18.91 11.46 -6.60
CA TYR A 232 18.61 11.56 -5.17
C TYR A 232 17.92 10.30 -4.62
N ILE A 233 16.92 9.76 -5.33
CA ILE A 233 16.28 8.48 -4.97
C ILE A 233 17.30 7.35 -4.97
N ILE A 234 18.13 7.23 -6.01
CA ILE A 234 19.17 6.20 -6.10
C ILE A 234 20.16 6.34 -4.95
N THR A 235 20.57 7.56 -4.63
CA THR A 235 21.49 7.89 -3.54
C THR A 235 20.93 7.43 -2.19
N ILE A 236 19.64 7.70 -1.92
CA ILE A 236 18.97 7.19 -0.71
C ILE A 236 19.04 5.67 -0.65
N ILE A 237 18.71 4.97 -1.75
CA ILE A 237 18.71 3.51 -1.75
C ILE A 237 20.14 2.95 -1.58
N GLN A 238 21.14 3.54 -2.24
CA GLN A 238 22.53 3.11 -2.11
C GLN A 238 23.08 3.36 -0.71
N ALA A 239 22.70 4.46 -0.07
CA ALA A 239 23.07 4.74 1.31
C ALA A 239 22.52 3.70 2.31
N THR A 240 21.40 3.04 2.00
CA THR A 240 20.92 1.90 2.81
C THR A 240 21.73 0.62 2.59
N ARG A 241 22.48 0.50 1.49
CA ARG A 241 23.26 -0.70 1.14
C ARG A 241 24.73 -0.57 1.52
N ASN A 242 25.31 0.59 1.22
CA ASN A 242 26.70 0.94 1.48
C ASN A 242 26.78 2.25 2.29
N PRO A 243 26.31 2.28 3.55
CA PRO A 243 26.30 3.50 4.35
C PRO A 243 27.67 4.17 4.53
N ASP A 244 28.76 3.40 4.59
CA ASP A 244 30.14 3.91 4.69
C ASP A 244 30.53 4.85 3.54
N ASP A 245 30.11 4.55 2.31
CA ASP A 245 30.40 5.37 1.11
C ASP A 245 29.83 6.79 1.24
N TYR A 246 28.76 6.94 2.03
CA TYR A 246 28.05 8.18 2.30
C TYR A 246 28.41 8.78 3.67
N LYS A 247 29.46 8.28 4.33
CA LYS A 247 29.91 8.71 5.67
C LYS A 247 28.80 8.58 6.72
N LEU A 248 27.96 7.57 6.56
CA LEU A 248 26.92 7.23 7.52
C LEU A 248 27.43 6.14 8.45
N ASP A 249 27.54 6.45 9.74
CA ASP A 249 27.81 5.45 10.78
C ASP A 249 26.56 4.59 11.06
N LEU A 250 26.13 3.83 10.05
CA LEU A 250 24.96 2.95 10.06
C LEU A 250 25.28 1.53 9.60
N SER A 251 26.51 1.27 9.14
CA SER A 251 26.94 -0.02 8.57
C SER A 251 26.82 -1.18 9.55
N HIS A 252 27.04 -0.93 10.84
CA HIS A 252 26.85 -1.92 11.90
C HIS A 252 25.37 -2.15 12.22
N LEU A 253 24.48 -1.21 11.89
CA LEU A 253 23.04 -1.28 12.19
C LEU A 253 22.23 -1.95 11.08
N ILE A 254 22.74 -2.01 9.84
CA ILE A 254 22.03 -2.54 8.68
C ILE A 254 22.66 -3.88 8.25
N SER A 255 21.89 -4.95 8.34
CA SER A 255 22.26 -6.27 7.82
C SER A 255 22.07 -6.35 6.30
N PHE A 256 20.93 -5.87 5.80
CA PHE A 256 20.64 -5.78 4.37
C PHE A 256 19.87 -4.50 4.02
N GLY A 257 20.35 -3.79 3.00
CA GLY A 257 19.71 -2.58 2.49
C GLY A 257 18.53 -2.83 1.56
N ALA A 258 17.87 -1.74 1.15
CA ALA A 258 16.64 -1.80 0.37
C ALA A 258 16.85 -2.35 -1.06
N SER A 259 15.89 -3.14 -1.57
CA SER A 259 15.94 -3.74 -2.91
C SER A 259 15.75 -2.70 -4.04
N PRO A 260 16.05 -3.02 -5.32
CA PRO A 260 15.73 -2.13 -6.45
C PRO A 260 14.23 -1.83 -6.60
N ARG A 261 13.35 -2.62 -5.98
CA ARG A 261 11.91 -2.29 -5.94
C ARG A 261 11.67 -1.00 -5.15
N ALA A 262 12.49 -0.70 -4.15
CA ALA A 262 12.39 0.52 -3.38
C ALA A 262 12.53 1.77 -4.25
N SER A 263 13.51 1.84 -5.15
CA SER A 263 13.69 3.01 -6.02
C SER A 263 12.51 3.18 -6.99
N ILE A 264 12.02 2.08 -7.56
CA ILE A 264 10.86 2.08 -8.46
C ILE A 264 9.61 2.58 -7.72
N TRP A 265 9.33 2.01 -6.54
CA TRP A 265 8.15 2.38 -5.77
C TRP A 265 8.23 3.80 -5.22
N LEU A 266 9.40 4.23 -4.75
CA LEU A 266 9.60 5.58 -4.26
C LEU A 266 9.40 6.61 -5.38
N GLY A 267 9.91 6.35 -6.58
CA GLY A 267 9.70 7.21 -7.74
C GLY A 267 8.22 7.29 -8.16
N LYS A 268 7.53 6.14 -8.25
CA LYS A 268 6.08 6.10 -8.55
C LYS A 268 5.26 6.81 -7.47
N ALA A 269 5.54 6.54 -6.20
CA ALA A 269 4.86 7.15 -5.07
C ALA A 269 5.05 8.68 -5.08
N ALA A 270 6.27 9.17 -5.33
CA ALA A 270 6.56 10.59 -5.38
C ALA A 270 5.79 11.31 -6.49
N LYS A 271 5.64 10.68 -7.67
CA LYS A 271 4.76 11.18 -8.74
C LYS A 271 3.29 11.22 -8.31
N ALA A 272 2.78 10.16 -7.70
CA ALA A 272 1.40 10.14 -7.20
C ALA A 272 1.16 11.18 -6.10
N HIS A 273 2.13 11.42 -5.22
CA HIS A 273 2.04 12.47 -4.21
C HIS A 273 2.03 13.87 -4.85
N ALA A 274 2.86 14.12 -5.86
CA ALA A 274 2.81 15.37 -6.64
C ALA A 274 1.43 15.56 -7.30
N PHE A 275 0.85 14.48 -7.87
CA PHE A 275 -0.49 14.50 -8.47
C PHE A 275 -1.58 14.89 -7.47
N LEU A 276 -1.59 14.30 -6.27
CA LEU A 276 -2.56 14.63 -5.22
C LEU A 276 -2.46 16.10 -4.77
N ASN A 277 -1.25 16.64 -4.80
CA ASN A 277 -0.95 18.05 -4.53
C ASN A 277 -1.14 18.96 -5.75
N SER A 278 -1.76 18.46 -6.83
CA SER A 278 -2.02 19.19 -8.07
C SER A 278 -0.78 19.77 -8.76
N ARG A 279 0.37 19.09 -8.65
CA ARG A 279 1.62 19.50 -9.31
C ARG A 279 1.98 18.59 -10.48
N GLY A 280 2.40 19.18 -11.60
CA GLY A 280 2.92 18.48 -12.78
C GLY A 280 4.38 18.01 -12.70
N TYR A 281 5.03 18.19 -11.54
CA TYR A 281 6.43 17.86 -11.30
C TYR A 281 6.66 17.36 -9.87
N VAL A 282 7.63 16.47 -9.71
CA VAL A 282 8.07 15.95 -8.41
C VAL A 282 9.05 16.92 -7.75
N THR A 283 8.97 17.02 -6.42
CA THR A 283 9.93 17.74 -5.58
C THR A 283 10.62 16.75 -4.63
N PRO A 284 11.81 17.09 -4.09
CA PRO A 284 12.48 16.21 -3.13
C PRO A 284 11.67 15.94 -1.85
N GLN A 285 10.77 16.86 -1.48
CA GLN A 285 9.88 16.67 -0.33
C GLN A 285 8.91 15.51 -0.53
N ASP A 286 8.47 15.26 -1.78
CA ASP A 286 7.61 14.11 -2.12
C ASP A 286 8.32 12.78 -1.83
N VAL A 287 9.62 12.74 -2.15
CA VAL A 287 10.48 11.58 -1.87
C VAL A 287 10.67 11.41 -0.38
N LYS A 288 11.02 12.48 0.35
CA LYS A 288 11.22 12.42 1.82
C LYS A 288 9.96 11.98 2.56
N TYR A 289 8.79 12.46 2.14
CA TYR A 289 7.51 12.12 2.77
C TYR A 289 7.16 10.63 2.67
N LEU A 290 7.49 9.99 1.54
CA LEU A 290 7.14 8.60 1.25
C LEU A 290 8.24 7.59 1.55
N ALA A 291 9.49 8.05 1.70
CA ALA A 291 10.64 7.20 1.97
C ALA A 291 10.45 6.28 3.19
N PRO A 292 9.93 6.74 4.35
CA PRO A 292 9.68 5.85 5.49
C PRO A 292 8.77 4.67 5.13
N ASP A 293 7.63 4.93 4.48
CA ASP A 293 6.65 3.87 4.20
C ASP A 293 7.10 2.91 3.10
N VAL A 294 7.97 3.36 2.19
CA VAL A 294 8.58 2.50 1.17
C VAL A 294 9.74 1.70 1.75
N LEU A 295 10.55 2.25 2.65
CA LEU A 295 11.82 1.64 3.06
C LEU A 295 11.72 0.77 4.32
N ARG A 296 10.78 1.03 5.24
CA ARG A 296 10.78 0.38 6.57
C ARG A 296 10.74 -1.15 6.54
N HIS A 297 10.12 -1.73 5.52
CA HIS A 297 9.99 -3.19 5.35
C HIS A 297 10.97 -3.79 4.36
N ARG A 298 11.95 -2.98 3.92
CA ARG A 298 12.98 -3.33 2.95
C ARG A 298 14.39 -3.23 3.52
N ILE A 299 14.55 -2.62 4.70
CA ILE A 299 15.81 -2.55 5.43
C ILE A 299 15.73 -3.59 6.55
N ILE A 300 16.72 -4.50 6.58
CA ILE A 300 16.86 -5.50 7.62
C ILE A 300 17.94 -5.01 8.57
N LEU A 301 17.57 -4.84 9.84
CA LEU A 301 18.49 -4.42 10.89
C LEU A 301 19.42 -5.56 11.30
N SER A 302 20.57 -5.21 11.86
CA SER A 302 21.46 -6.16 12.50
C SER A 302 20.94 -6.53 13.89
N TYR A 303 21.44 -7.64 14.44
CA TYR A 303 21.14 -8.03 15.82
C TYR A 303 21.61 -6.99 16.85
N GLU A 304 22.69 -6.27 16.54
CA GLU A 304 23.21 -5.16 17.37
C GLU A 304 22.21 -4.00 17.42
N ALA A 305 21.68 -3.57 16.27
CA ALA A 305 20.65 -2.54 16.20
C ALA A 305 19.39 -2.93 17.00
N GLU A 306 18.95 -4.18 16.89
CA GLU A 306 17.81 -4.67 17.68
C GLU A 306 18.10 -4.67 19.18
N ALA A 307 19.31 -5.05 19.59
CA ALA A 307 19.73 -5.04 20.99
C ALA A 307 19.82 -3.62 21.58
N GLU A 308 20.18 -2.64 20.76
CA GLU A 308 20.22 -1.21 21.10
C GLU A 308 18.83 -0.55 21.05
N GLY A 309 17.80 -1.25 20.55
CA GLY A 309 16.46 -0.71 20.40
C GLY A 309 16.31 0.28 19.25
N VAL A 310 17.25 0.30 18.31
CA VAL A 310 17.18 1.13 17.10
C VAL A 310 16.09 0.59 16.18
N THR A 311 15.25 1.47 15.64
CA THR A 311 14.22 1.08 14.69
C THR A 311 14.62 1.38 13.25
N THR A 312 13.98 0.71 12.29
CA THR A 312 14.17 1.00 10.86
C THR A 312 13.82 2.44 10.52
N ASP A 313 12.82 3.01 11.22
CA ASP A 313 12.41 4.41 11.00
C ASP A 313 13.52 5.39 11.45
N ASP A 314 14.28 5.08 12.51
CA ASP A 314 15.42 5.88 12.96
C ASP A 314 16.57 5.86 11.95
N VAL A 315 16.88 4.68 11.40
CA VAL A 315 17.87 4.53 10.33
C VAL A 315 17.47 5.34 9.09
N ILE A 316 16.21 5.25 8.68
CA ILE A 316 15.69 6.01 7.52
C ILE A 316 15.76 7.52 7.79
N ALA A 317 15.38 7.97 9.00
CA ALA A 317 15.47 9.38 9.36
C ALA A 317 16.91 9.91 9.26
N ASN A 318 17.89 9.15 9.78
CA ASN A 318 19.30 9.50 9.72
C ASN A 318 19.81 9.61 8.26
N VAL A 319 19.43 8.65 7.40
CA VAL A 319 19.74 8.68 5.96
C VAL A 319 19.15 9.93 5.29
N LEU A 320 17.89 10.26 5.56
CA LEU A 320 17.19 11.41 4.93
C LEU A 320 17.66 12.77 5.45
N GLU A 321 18.23 12.83 6.65
CA GLU A 321 18.81 14.04 7.23
C GLU A 321 20.19 14.35 6.66
N ARG A 322 21.01 13.31 6.46
CA ARG A 322 22.41 13.47 6.01
C ARG A 322 22.59 13.55 4.50
N ILE A 323 21.69 12.96 3.71
CA ILE A 323 21.76 13.07 2.25
C ILE A 323 21.26 14.45 1.81
N GLU A 324 22.12 15.18 1.10
CA GLU A 324 21.80 16.50 0.57
C GLU A 324 20.68 16.43 -0.47
N VAL A 325 19.82 17.45 -0.42
CA VAL A 325 18.73 17.64 -1.37
C VAL A 325 19.27 18.35 -2.63
N PRO A 326 18.93 17.88 -3.84
CA PRO A 326 19.50 18.36 -5.11
C PRO A 326 19.09 19.77 -5.56
#